data_AF-A0A7S2RCV7-F1
#
_entry.id   AF-A0A7S2RCV7-F1
#
_cell.length_a   1.000
_cell.length_b   1.000
_cell.length_c   1.000
_cell.angle_alpha   90.00
_cell.angle_beta   90.00
_cell.angle_gamma   90.00
#
_symmetry.space_group_name_H-M   'P 1'
#
loop_
_entity.id
_entity.type
_entity.pdbx_description
1 polymer ?
#
loop_
_entity_poly.entity_id
_entity_poly.type
_entity_poly.pdbx_seq_one_letter_code
_entity_poly.pdbx_strand_id
1 'polypeptide(L)'
;SLYFLLSLVALSDHYYHHVAVSGFVPFRPLQRHKHSYDSHCSLKMTTKTNPEIIAPIIIIGVAADSGCGKSTFMRRLTSSLDGNNKVGPLGGGFGKKDDGWETNTLVSDLITVICLDDYHTNDREGRRISGLTALDPCENNFDLMYEQLKALKDGETVLEKPIYNHVNGTLDKPETIKPTPIIIIEGLHPMFDERVRDLIDFSLYLDISDEVKLNWKIQRDMKERGHSLESIMASIEARKPDFDAFIAPQKKFADLIIEVLPTMLNSEDKETLRVRSIQKCDIPDLDPCYLFDEGSKIEWTPCNRKLSRKEPGLKFASGPDVYFDQPVHVLEMDGTFGNIQELVYVEHHMKNTGTKYYG
;
A
#
# COMPACT_ATOMS: atom_id res chain seq x y z
N SER A 1 10.75 2.71 -2.82
CA SER A 1 10.63 4.05 -2.22
C SER A 1 10.30 5.14 -3.25
N LEU A 2 11.07 5.29 -4.34
CA LEU A 2 10.77 6.28 -5.39
C LEU A 2 9.44 6.06 -6.12
N TYR A 3 9.16 4.85 -6.62
CA TYR A 3 7.87 4.50 -7.26
C TYR A 3 6.64 4.84 -6.39
N PHE A 4 6.87 4.98 -5.09
CA PHE A 4 5.90 5.21 -4.05
C PHE A 4 5.59 6.71 -3.86
N LEU A 5 6.62 7.56 -3.83
CA LEU A 5 6.52 9.03 -3.82
C LEU A 5 5.78 9.56 -5.07
N LEU A 6 6.00 8.90 -6.21
CA LEU A 6 5.46 9.27 -7.52
C LEU A 6 3.96 8.91 -7.69
N SER A 7 3.43 8.04 -6.82
CA SER A 7 2.10 7.43 -6.99
C SER A 7 0.95 8.19 -6.32
N LEU A 8 1.25 9.10 -5.38
CA LEU A 8 0.24 9.93 -4.70
C LEU A 8 -0.19 11.14 -5.50
N VAL A 9 0.70 11.64 -6.35
CA VAL A 9 0.42 12.71 -7.31
C VAL A 9 -0.57 12.25 -8.39
N ALA A 10 -0.70 10.94 -8.65
CA ALA A 10 -1.63 10.38 -9.62
C ALA A 10 -3.10 10.29 -9.14
N LEU A 11 -3.44 10.85 -7.96
CA LEU A 11 -4.82 10.97 -7.50
C LEU A 11 -5.58 12.13 -8.17
N SER A 12 -4.90 13.01 -8.91
CA SER A 12 -5.52 14.18 -9.56
C SER A 12 -5.94 13.98 -11.03
N ASP A 13 -5.44 12.97 -11.77
CA ASP A 13 -5.66 12.91 -13.22
C ASP A 13 -6.37 11.63 -13.73
N HIS A 14 -7.60 11.83 -14.20
CA HIS A 14 -8.32 10.92 -15.08
C HIS A 14 -7.77 11.02 -16.51
N TYR A 15 -7.01 10.03 -16.96
CA TYR A 15 -6.86 9.75 -18.40
C TYR A 15 -6.91 8.24 -18.67
N TYR A 16 -8.13 7.73 -18.86
CA TYR A 16 -8.39 6.53 -19.64
C TYR A 16 -9.00 6.96 -20.97
N HIS A 17 -8.26 6.85 -22.06
CA HIS A 17 -8.86 6.67 -23.38
C HIS A 17 -8.25 5.45 -24.07
N HIS A 18 -9.17 4.63 -24.57
CA HIS A 18 -8.96 3.43 -25.37
C HIS A 18 -7.90 3.60 -26.45
N VAL A 19 -6.96 2.65 -26.52
CA VAL A 19 -6.33 2.28 -27.78
C VAL A 19 -6.51 0.77 -27.94
N ALA A 20 -7.43 0.42 -28.84
CA ALA A 20 -7.53 -0.92 -29.39
C ALA A 20 -6.32 -1.15 -30.31
N VAL A 21 -5.56 -2.22 -30.08
CA VAL A 21 -4.52 -2.66 -31.02
C VAL A 21 -5.09 -3.81 -31.83
N SER A 22 -5.51 -3.50 -33.04
CA SER A 22 -5.76 -4.49 -34.09
C SER A 22 -4.47 -4.74 -34.89
N GLY A 23 -4.26 -6.00 -35.25
CA GLY A 23 -3.47 -6.42 -36.41
C GLY A 23 -1.96 -6.51 -36.21
N PHE A 24 -1.46 -7.72 -35.92
CA PHE A 24 -0.11 -8.12 -36.34
C PHE A 24 -0.17 -9.46 -37.11
N VAL A 25 0.38 -9.41 -38.32
CA VAL A 25 0.50 -10.48 -39.32
C VAL A 25 1.74 -11.34 -39.00
N PRO A 26 1.73 -12.67 -39.26
CA PRO A 26 2.76 -13.57 -38.75
C PRO A 26 4.01 -13.61 -39.62
N PHE A 27 5.18 -13.70 -38.99
CA PHE A 27 6.44 -14.03 -39.67
C PHE A 27 6.80 -15.51 -39.45
N ARG A 28 7.12 -16.21 -40.55
CA ARG A 28 7.47 -17.64 -40.63
C ARG A 28 8.93 -17.92 -40.25
N PRO A 29 9.28 -19.18 -39.91
CA PRO A 29 10.53 -19.56 -39.24
C PRO A 29 11.67 -19.88 -40.21
N LEU A 30 12.91 -19.74 -39.72
CA LEU A 30 14.13 -20.26 -40.36
C LEU A 30 14.68 -21.44 -39.55
N GLN A 31 14.83 -22.59 -40.23
CA GLN A 31 15.45 -23.82 -39.74
C GLN A 31 16.98 -23.77 -39.77
N ARG A 32 17.57 -24.63 -38.91
CA ARG A 32 18.89 -25.35 -38.96
C ARG A 32 19.78 -25.01 -37.77
N HIS A 33 20.52 -25.92 -37.11
CA HIS A 33 20.97 -27.28 -37.40
C HIS A 33 21.11 -28.09 -36.09
N LYS A 34 20.98 -29.43 -36.19
CA LYS A 34 21.29 -30.41 -35.14
C LYS A 34 22.80 -30.51 -34.90
N HIS A 35 23.21 -30.59 -33.63
CA HIS A 35 24.36 -31.41 -33.22
C HIS A 35 24.04 -32.18 -31.94
N SER A 36 24.25 -33.49 -32.03
CA SER A 36 24.12 -34.50 -30.99
C SER A 36 25.35 -34.47 -30.07
N TYR A 37 25.11 -34.62 -28.77
CA TYR A 37 26.01 -35.34 -27.86
C TYR A 37 25.14 -36.06 -26.83
N ASP A 38 25.00 -37.38 -26.99
CA ASP A 38 24.55 -38.28 -25.94
C ASP A 38 25.71 -38.49 -24.95
N SER A 39 25.40 -38.39 -23.65
CA SER A 39 26.10 -39.19 -22.65
C SER A 39 25.10 -39.58 -21.55
N HIS A 40 24.73 -40.86 -21.56
CA HIS A 40 23.99 -41.50 -20.47
C HIS A 40 24.86 -41.57 -19.21
N CYS A 41 24.34 -41.11 -18.08
CA CYS A 41 24.65 -41.72 -16.80
C CYS A 41 23.35 -41.86 -15.98
N SER A 42 22.87 -43.09 -15.89
CA SER A 42 21.76 -43.50 -15.06
C SER A 42 22.20 -43.62 -13.60
N LEU A 43 21.55 -42.88 -12.70
CA LEU A 43 21.54 -43.19 -11.26
C LEU A 43 20.13 -42.90 -10.73
N LYS A 44 19.33 -43.96 -10.65
CA LYS A 44 18.19 -44.02 -9.73
C LYS A 44 18.77 -44.02 -8.32
N MET A 45 18.59 -42.93 -7.59
CA MET A 45 18.80 -42.86 -6.15
C MET A 45 17.49 -42.38 -5.51
N THR A 46 16.78 -43.32 -4.91
CA THR A 46 15.78 -43.06 -3.88
C THR A 46 16.48 -42.39 -2.70
N THR A 47 16.19 -41.13 -2.42
CA THR A 47 16.63 -40.47 -1.18
C THR A 47 15.49 -39.66 -0.60
N LYS A 48 15.03 -40.13 0.56
CA LYS A 48 14.27 -39.48 1.63
C LYS A 48 13.96 -38.00 1.40
N THR A 49 12.67 -37.69 1.49
CA THR A 49 12.09 -36.37 1.73
C THR A 49 12.93 -35.58 2.73
N ASN A 50 13.76 -34.68 2.22
CA ASN A 50 14.24 -33.56 3.00
C ASN A 50 13.01 -32.65 3.21
N PRO A 51 12.62 -32.25 4.43
CA PRO A 51 11.61 -31.23 4.56
C PRO A 51 12.14 -30.00 3.83
N GLU A 52 11.46 -29.61 2.76
CA GLU A 52 11.75 -28.36 2.06
C GLU A 52 11.84 -27.26 3.12
N ILE A 53 12.94 -26.51 3.13
CA ILE A 53 13.05 -25.32 3.95
C ILE A 53 12.00 -24.37 3.37
N ILE A 54 10.81 -24.36 3.95
CA ILE A 54 9.75 -23.42 3.59
C ILE A 54 10.32 -22.04 3.92
N ALA A 55 10.43 -21.17 2.92
CA ALA A 55 10.87 -19.80 3.14
C ALA A 55 9.98 -19.16 4.22
N PRO A 56 10.55 -18.36 5.14
CA PRO A 56 9.76 -17.72 6.17
C PRO A 56 8.68 -16.85 5.54
N ILE A 57 7.47 -16.89 6.11
CA ILE A 57 6.37 -16.04 5.70
C ILE A 57 6.64 -14.62 6.19
N ILE A 58 6.53 -13.66 5.27
CA ILE A 58 6.76 -12.24 5.53
C ILE A 58 5.42 -11.55 5.76
N ILE A 59 5.29 -10.82 6.87
CA ILE A 59 4.14 -9.97 7.18
C ILE A 59 4.51 -8.50 6.97
N ILE A 60 3.72 -7.82 6.14
CA ILE A 60 3.80 -6.39 5.91
C ILE A 60 2.60 -5.71 6.57
N GLY A 61 2.85 -4.72 7.45
CA GLY A 61 1.79 -3.92 8.07
C GLY A 61 1.57 -2.60 7.34
N VAL A 62 0.32 -2.28 6.99
CA VAL A 62 -0.05 -1.04 6.28
C VAL A 62 -1.14 -0.29 7.06
N ALA A 63 -0.76 0.78 7.76
CA ALA A 63 -1.72 1.67 8.40
C ALA A 63 -2.22 2.73 7.42
N ALA A 64 -3.52 2.76 7.18
CA ALA A 64 -4.16 3.74 6.28
C ALA A 64 -5.63 3.98 6.66
N ASP A 65 -6.09 5.24 6.53
CA ASP A 65 -7.49 5.66 6.77
C ASP A 65 -8.33 5.69 5.47
N SER A 66 -7.87 5.03 4.39
CA SER A 66 -8.54 5.04 3.08
C SER A 66 -9.61 3.96 2.88
N GLY A 67 -9.77 3.06 3.86
CA GLY A 67 -10.60 1.86 3.77
C GLY A 67 -9.91 0.71 3.02
N CYS A 68 -10.12 -0.52 3.50
CA CYS A 68 -9.39 -1.72 3.06
C CYS A 68 -9.59 -2.09 1.58
N GLY A 69 -8.53 -2.62 0.96
CA GLY A 69 -8.56 -3.36 -0.33
C GLY A 69 -8.92 -2.55 -1.57
N LYS A 70 -9.29 -1.28 -1.40
CA LYS A 70 -9.75 -0.38 -2.47
C LYS A 70 -8.76 0.75 -2.75
N SER A 71 -7.77 0.93 -1.89
CA SER A 71 -6.80 2.01 -2.04
C SER A 71 -5.93 1.79 -3.29
N THR A 72 -5.73 2.86 -4.05
CA THR A 72 -4.76 2.90 -5.17
C THR A 72 -3.38 2.44 -4.70
N PHE A 73 -3.08 2.75 -3.43
CA PHE A 73 -1.90 2.33 -2.70
C PHE A 73 -1.72 0.81 -2.69
N MET A 74 -2.69 0.06 -2.17
CA MET A 74 -2.59 -1.39 -2.06
C MET A 74 -2.43 -2.07 -3.41
N ARG A 75 -3.15 -1.59 -4.44
CA ARG A 75 -2.99 -2.13 -5.81
C ARG A 75 -1.56 -1.99 -6.33
N ARG A 76 -0.89 -0.88 -6.03
CA ARG A 76 0.50 -0.64 -6.44
C ARG A 76 1.48 -1.47 -5.60
N LEU A 77 1.23 -1.58 -4.29
CA LEU A 77 2.05 -2.41 -3.41
C LEU A 77 2.03 -3.87 -3.87
N THR A 78 0.85 -4.46 -4.08
CA THR A 78 0.73 -5.85 -4.56
C THR A 78 1.33 -6.03 -5.95
N SER A 79 1.14 -5.07 -6.86
CA SER A 79 1.74 -5.13 -8.21
C SER A 79 3.27 -5.03 -8.20
N SER A 80 3.85 -4.36 -7.19
CA SER A 80 5.30 -4.25 -7.05
C SER A 80 5.93 -5.53 -6.49
N LEU A 81 5.18 -6.30 -5.71
CA LEU A 81 5.64 -7.51 -5.03
C LEU A 81 5.43 -8.78 -5.87
N ASP A 82 4.27 -8.94 -6.49
CA ASP A 82 3.88 -10.12 -7.28
C ASP A 82 3.92 -9.86 -8.81
N GLY A 83 4.53 -8.75 -9.22
CA GLY A 83 4.49 -8.29 -10.61
C GLY A 83 3.06 -7.99 -11.07
N ASN A 84 2.78 -8.10 -12.38
CA ASN A 84 1.44 -7.84 -12.92
C ASN A 84 0.39 -8.91 -12.54
N ASN A 85 0.72 -9.85 -11.64
CA ASN A 85 -0.27 -10.76 -11.09
C ASN A 85 -1.24 -9.99 -10.20
N LYS A 86 -2.51 -10.07 -10.57
CA LYS A 86 -3.56 -9.32 -9.89
C LYS A 86 -4.07 -10.14 -8.70
N VAL A 87 -3.91 -9.60 -7.49
CA VAL A 87 -4.65 -10.12 -6.32
C VAL A 87 -6.15 -9.99 -6.59
N GLY A 88 -6.89 -11.09 -6.38
CA GLY A 88 -8.33 -11.16 -6.56
C GLY A 88 -9.04 -11.42 -5.23
N PRO A 89 -10.33 -11.11 -5.08
CA PRO A 89 -11.06 -11.47 -3.88
C PRO A 89 -11.02 -13.00 -3.66
N LEU A 90 -10.86 -13.44 -2.41
CA LEU A 90 -10.86 -14.87 -2.06
C LEU A 90 -12.19 -15.57 -2.42
N GLY A 91 -13.29 -14.81 -2.36
CA GLY A 91 -14.64 -15.21 -2.72
C GLY A 91 -15.20 -14.39 -3.89
N GLY A 92 -16.51 -14.50 -4.14
CA GLY A 92 -17.19 -13.99 -5.36
C GLY A 92 -17.15 -12.48 -5.61
N GLY A 93 -16.51 -11.68 -4.76
CA GLY A 93 -16.30 -10.25 -4.93
C GLY A 93 -17.59 -9.42 -4.94
N PHE A 94 -17.44 -8.10 -4.76
CA PHE A 94 -18.54 -7.14 -4.85
C PHE A 94 -19.39 -7.36 -6.12
N GLY A 95 -20.59 -7.90 -5.97
CA GLY A 95 -21.64 -7.88 -7.00
C GLY A 95 -21.80 -9.10 -7.93
N LYS A 96 -21.24 -10.28 -7.64
CA LYS A 96 -21.64 -11.51 -8.37
C LYS A 96 -22.80 -12.22 -7.68
N LYS A 97 -23.88 -12.43 -8.43
CA LYS A 97 -25.18 -12.95 -7.95
C LYS A 97 -25.22 -14.46 -7.67
N ASP A 98 -24.23 -15.21 -8.13
CA ASP A 98 -24.27 -16.67 -8.09
C ASP A 98 -23.04 -17.15 -7.27
N ASP A 99 -23.31 -17.59 -6.04
CA ASP A 99 -22.41 -18.31 -5.10
C ASP A 99 -21.29 -17.52 -4.39
N GLY A 100 -21.22 -16.20 -4.55
CA GLY A 100 -20.27 -15.33 -3.84
C GLY A 100 -20.73 -14.89 -2.45
N TRP A 101 -19.83 -14.89 -1.46
CA TRP A 101 -19.99 -14.10 -0.23
C TRP A 101 -19.11 -12.85 -0.27
N GLU A 102 -19.44 -11.85 0.53
CA GLU A 102 -18.62 -10.65 0.69
C GLU A 102 -17.29 -11.04 1.35
N THR A 103 -16.16 -10.59 0.82
CA THR A 103 -14.86 -10.75 1.47
C THR A 103 -14.02 -9.51 1.27
N ASN A 104 -13.26 -9.15 2.31
CA ASN A 104 -12.25 -8.11 2.24
C ASN A 104 -10.87 -8.67 1.89
N THR A 105 -10.72 -10.01 1.91
CA THR A 105 -9.46 -10.68 1.64
C THR A 105 -9.15 -10.71 0.15
N LEU A 106 -7.96 -10.26 -0.22
CA LEU A 106 -7.43 -10.40 -1.58
C LEU A 106 -6.30 -11.43 -1.60
N VAL A 107 -6.29 -12.32 -2.58
CA VAL A 107 -5.31 -13.40 -2.70
C VAL A 107 -4.72 -13.50 -4.09
N SER A 108 -3.45 -13.91 -4.15
CA SER A 108 -2.75 -14.48 -5.29
C SER A 108 -1.93 -15.69 -4.80
N ASP A 109 -1.14 -16.29 -5.69
CA ASP A 109 -0.22 -17.38 -5.31
C ASP A 109 0.88 -16.91 -4.33
N LEU A 110 1.23 -15.62 -4.37
CA LEU A 110 2.31 -15.05 -3.57
C LEU A 110 1.80 -14.23 -2.38
N ILE A 111 0.65 -13.55 -2.52
CA ILE A 111 0.20 -12.52 -1.58
C ILE A 111 -1.19 -12.82 -1.04
N THR A 112 -1.37 -12.68 0.27
CA THR A 112 -2.68 -12.54 0.92
C THR A 112 -2.78 -11.17 1.58
N VAL A 113 -3.80 -10.38 1.22
CA VAL A 113 -4.13 -9.11 1.86
C VAL A 113 -5.31 -9.33 2.81
N ILE A 114 -5.14 -8.98 4.08
CA ILE A 114 -6.16 -9.08 5.13
C ILE A 114 -6.54 -7.67 5.59
N CYS A 115 -7.83 -7.37 5.57
CA CYS A 115 -8.39 -6.15 6.14
C CYS A 115 -8.54 -6.30 7.65
N LEU A 116 -8.06 -5.34 8.42
CA LEU A 116 -8.15 -5.40 9.88
C LEU A 116 -9.54 -5.08 10.44
N ASP A 117 -10.43 -4.45 9.65
CA ASP A 117 -11.84 -4.28 10.04
C ASP A 117 -12.55 -5.62 10.25
N ASP A 118 -12.04 -6.72 9.67
CA ASP A 118 -12.56 -8.07 9.91
C ASP A 118 -12.47 -8.47 11.39
N TYR A 119 -11.52 -7.90 12.14
CA TYR A 119 -11.33 -8.14 13.57
C TYR A 119 -12.12 -7.17 14.46
N HIS A 120 -13.11 -6.44 13.94
CA HIS A 120 -13.99 -5.64 14.79
C HIS A 120 -14.73 -6.51 15.82
N THR A 121 -14.79 -6.03 17.07
CA THR A 121 -15.55 -6.68 18.15
C THR A 121 -17.05 -6.51 17.95
N ASN A 122 -17.49 -5.33 17.51
CA ASN A 122 -18.89 -5.05 17.21
C ASN A 122 -19.12 -4.71 15.74
N ASP A 123 -20.33 -5.02 15.29
CA ASP A 123 -20.86 -4.54 14.03
C ASP A 123 -21.25 -3.04 14.09
N ARG A 124 -21.77 -2.49 12.99
CA ARG A 124 -22.13 -1.06 12.92
C ARG A 124 -23.19 -0.65 13.94
N GLU A 125 -24.16 -1.53 14.23
CA GLU A 125 -25.23 -1.24 15.19
C GLU A 125 -24.72 -1.38 16.63
N GLY A 126 -23.88 -2.38 16.90
CA GLY A 126 -23.21 -2.55 18.17
C GLY A 126 -22.36 -1.32 18.52
N ARG A 127 -21.61 -0.76 17.57
CA ARG A 127 -20.89 0.52 17.76
C ARG A 127 -21.80 1.71 18.02
N ARG A 128 -22.98 1.75 17.38
CA ARG A 128 -23.99 2.78 17.65
C ARG A 128 -24.52 2.68 19.09
N ILE A 129 -24.60 1.48 19.65
CA ILE A 129 -25.05 1.22 21.02
C ILE A 129 -23.93 1.53 22.03
N SER A 130 -22.69 1.13 21.75
CA SER A 130 -21.53 1.42 22.61
C SER A 130 -21.19 2.91 22.64
N GLY A 131 -21.47 3.62 21.54
CA GLY A 131 -21.09 5.02 21.35
C GLY A 131 -19.62 5.20 20.97
N LEU A 132 -18.89 4.11 20.74
CA LEU A 132 -17.48 4.13 20.35
C LEU A 132 -17.33 4.10 18.83
N THR A 133 -16.27 4.73 18.33
CA THR A 133 -15.95 4.70 16.90
C THR A 133 -15.15 3.45 16.55
N ALA A 134 -15.06 3.12 15.26
CA ALA A 134 -14.20 2.02 14.80
C ALA A 134 -12.70 2.26 15.08
N LEU A 135 -12.31 3.50 15.43
CA LEU A 135 -10.93 3.86 15.75
C LEU A 135 -10.59 3.51 17.20
N ASP A 136 -11.61 3.34 18.06
CA ASP A 136 -11.42 2.97 19.45
C ASP A 136 -10.88 1.53 19.54
N PRO A 137 -9.78 1.28 20.27
CA PRO A 137 -9.23 -0.05 20.47
C PRO A 137 -10.23 -1.06 21.05
N CYS A 138 -11.22 -0.62 21.83
CA CYS A 138 -12.24 -1.50 22.40
C CYS A 138 -13.17 -2.10 21.34
N GLU A 139 -13.23 -1.49 20.16
CA GLU A 139 -14.01 -1.97 19.01
C GLU A 139 -13.23 -2.96 18.13
N ASN A 140 -12.03 -3.38 18.55
CA ASN A 140 -11.15 -4.29 17.83
C ASN A 140 -10.68 -5.44 18.72
N ASN A 141 -10.74 -6.67 18.20
CA ASN A 141 -10.31 -7.87 18.91
C ASN A 141 -8.83 -8.18 18.60
N PHE A 142 -7.93 -7.53 19.35
CA PHE A 142 -6.49 -7.70 19.18
C PHE A 142 -5.97 -9.08 19.59
N ASP A 143 -6.65 -9.79 20.50
CA ASP A 143 -6.28 -11.15 20.88
C ASP A 143 -6.47 -12.11 19.70
N LEU A 144 -7.66 -12.07 19.07
CA LEU A 144 -7.95 -12.87 17.88
C LEU A 144 -7.04 -12.48 16.70
N MET A 145 -6.80 -11.17 16.52
CA MET A 145 -5.88 -10.67 15.49
C MET A 145 -4.48 -11.25 15.67
N TYR A 146 -3.91 -11.16 16.88
CA TYR A 146 -2.60 -11.71 17.18
C TYR A 146 -2.55 -13.24 16.97
N GLU A 147 -3.51 -13.98 17.52
CA GLU A 147 -3.56 -15.44 17.41
C GLU A 147 -3.58 -15.91 15.95
N GLN A 148 -4.45 -15.30 15.12
CA GLN A 148 -4.60 -15.69 13.72
C GLN A 148 -3.40 -15.26 12.86
N LEU A 149 -2.85 -14.06 13.08
CA LEU A 149 -1.67 -13.61 12.34
C LEU A 149 -0.43 -14.42 12.72
N LYS A 150 -0.28 -14.79 13.99
CA LYS A 150 0.80 -15.67 14.44
C LYS A 150 0.67 -17.05 13.79
N ALA A 151 -0.52 -17.66 13.80
CA ALA A 151 -0.76 -18.94 13.16
C ALA A 151 -0.39 -18.90 11.67
N LEU A 152 -0.79 -17.85 10.96
CA LEU A 152 -0.41 -17.66 9.56
C LEU A 152 1.11 -17.51 9.39
N LYS A 153 1.79 -16.75 10.25
CA LYS A 153 3.26 -16.60 10.21
C LYS A 153 3.99 -17.93 10.43
N ASP A 154 3.43 -18.79 11.27
CA ASP A 154 3.92 -20.14 11.55
C ASP A 154 3.58 -21.16 10.44
N GLY A 155 2.90 -20.73 9.37
CA GLY A 155 2.53 -21.58 8.23
C GLY A 155 1.26 -22.42 8.48
N GLU A 156 0.46 -22.05 9.48
CA GLU A 156 -0.80 -22.73 9.80
C GLU A 156 -1.99 -22.08 9.07
N THR A 157 -2.99 -22.90 8.75
CA THR A 157 -4.25 -22.40 8.15
C THR A 157 -5.19 -21.91 9.23
N VAL A 158 -5.67 -20.67 9.08
CA VAL A 158 -6.72 -20.09 9.94
C VAL A 158 -8.07 -20.50 9.38
N LEU A 159 -8.85 -21.27 10.14
CA LEU A 159 -10.12 -21.81 9.66
C LEU A 159 -11.28 -20.81 9.73
N GLU A 160 -11.24 -19.90 10.71
CA GLU A 160 -12.36 -19.01 11.06
C GLU A 160 -11.90 -17.56 11.19
N LYS A 161 -11.31 -16.99 10.12
CA LYS A 161 -11.12 -15.53 10.09
C LYS A 161 -12.48 -14.86 9.90
N PRO A 162 -12.92 -13.97 10.81
CA PRO A 162 -14.18 -13.23 10.64
C PRO A 162 -14.18 -12.39 9.35
N ILE A 163 -15.37 -11.92 8.98
CA ILE A 163 -15.59 -11.01 7.86
C ILE A 163 -16.44 -9.86 8.35
N TYR A 164 -15.94 -8.64 8.23
CA TYR A 164 -16.75 -7.45 8.45
C TYR A 164 -17.31 -6.96 7.11
N ASN A 165 -18.62 -7.11 6.92
CA ASN A 165 -19.27 -6.76 5.67
C ASN A 165 -19.57 -5.25 5.63
N HIS A 166 -18.83 -4.53 4.78
CA HIS A 166 -19.00 -3.07 4.67
C HIS A 166 -20.33 -2.64 4.05
N VAL A 167 -21.00 -3.52 3.29
CA VAL A 167 -22.27 -3.22 2.61
C VAL A 167 -23.40 -3.12 3.63
N ASN A 168 -23.61 -4.16 4.43
CA ASN A 168 -24.67 -4.21 5.44
C ASN A 168 -24.21 -3.73 6.83
N GLY A 169 -22.90 -3.67 7.07
CA GLY A 169 -22.31 -3.29 8.35
C GLY A 169 -22.37 -4.37 9.42
N THR A 170 -22.48 -5.65 9.05
CA THR A 170 -22.55 -6.81 9.97
C THR A 170 -21.27 -7.63 10.00
N LEU A 171 -21.13 -8.50 11.00
CA LEU A 171 -20.13 -9.57 11.02
C LEU A 171 -20.72 -10.81 10.35
N ASP A 172 -20.14 -11.20 9.22
CA ASP A 172 -20.59 -12.31 8.39
C ASP A 172 -19.91 -13.64 8.82
N LYS A 173 -20.31 -14.74 8.16
CA LYS A 173 -19.74 -16.06 8.42
C LYS A 173 -18.21 -16.03 8.15
N PRO A 174 -17.38 -16.59 9.05
CA PRO A 174 -15.94 -16.63 8.86
C PRO A 174 -15.49 -17.37 7.59
N GLU A 175 -14.30 -17.00 7.10
CA GLU A 175 -13.62 -17.64 5.98
C GLU A 175 -12.29 -18.29 6.41
N THR A 176 -11.88 -19.29 5.63
CA THR A 176 -10.60 -19.97 5.83
C THR A 176 -9.50 -19.28 5.06
N ILE A 177 -8.43 -18.89 5.76
CA ILE A 177 -7.24 -18.26 5.19
C ILE A 177 -6.07 -19.24 5.25
N LYS A 178 -5.50 -19.52 4.07
CA LYS A 178 -4.25 -20.26 3.96
C LYS A 178 -3.06 -19.28 3.95
N PRO A 179 -1.93 -19.65 4.55
CA PRO A 179 -0.73 -18.86 4.48
C PRO A 179 -0.22 -18.77 3.03
N THR A 180 0.26 -17.59 2.67
CA THR A 180 1.01 -17.31 1.45
C THR A 180 2.39 -16.77 1.84
N PRO A 181 3.38 -16.77 0.92
CA PRO A 181 4.72 -16.26 1.24
C PRO A 181 4.74 -14.82 1.75
N ILE A 182 3.81 -13.98 1.31
CA ILE A 182 3.66 -12.59 1.77
C ILE A 182 2.24 -12.36 2.26
N ILE A 183 2.10 -11.93 3.50
CA ILE A 183 0.83 -11.50 4.08
C ILE A 183 0.89 -9.99 4.28
N ILE A 184 -0.11 -9.27 3.80
CA ILE A 184 -0.25 -7.83 4.04
C ILE A 184 -1.45 -7.61 4.94
N ILE A 185 -1.24 -7.02 6.11
CA ILE A 185 -2.34 -6.57 6.98
C ILE A 185 -2.55 -5.08 6.78
N GLU A 186 -3.77 -4.70 6.40
CA GLU A 186 -4.14 -3.31 6.09
C GLU A 186 -5.30 -2.87 6.99
N GLY A 187 -5.19 -1.68 7.57
CA GLY A 187 -6.32 -1.03 8.22
C GLY A 187 -5.91 0.05 9.19
N LEU A 188 -6.75 0.27 10.20
CA LEU A 188 -6.57 1.33 11.19
C LEU A 188 -5.50 0.99 12.24
N HIS A 189 -5.35 -0.29 12.63
CA HIS A 189 -4.55 -0.69 13.80
C HIS A 189 -3.45 -1.75 13.59
N PRO A 190 -2.76 -1.83 12.44
CA PRO A 190 -1.74 -2.88 12.22
C PRO A 190 -0.57 -2.80 13.20
N MET A 191 -0.24 -1.62 13.72
CA MET A 191 0.91 -1.40 14.61
C MET A 191 0.50 -1.00 16.04
N PHE A 192 -0.79 -1.07 16.36
CA PHE A 192 -1.33 -0.65 17.65
C PHE A 192 -0.92 -1.61 18.76
N ASP A 193 -1.28 -2.90 18.64
CA ASP A 193 -0.92 -3.95 19.60
C ASP A 193 0.55 -4.36 19.42
N GLU A 194 1.30 -4.38 20.52
CA GLU A 194 2.74 -4.70 20.50
C GLU A 194 3.00 -6.13 20.00
N ARG A 195 2.15 -7.09 20.35
CA ARG A 195 2.33 -8.50 19.94
C ARG A 195 2.13 -8.66 18.43
N VAL A 196 1.17 -7.93 17.86
CA VAL A 196 0.99 -7.90 16.39
C VAL A 196 2.17 -7.20 15.72
N ARG A 197 2.67 -6.12 16.31
CA ARG A 197 3.83 -5.38 15.80
C ARG A 197 5.08 -6.26 15.72
N ASP A 198 5.31 -7.10 16.71
CA ASP A 198 6.44 -8.05 16.73
C ASP A 198 6.36 -9.13 15.65
N LEU A 199 5.17 -9.33 15.05
CA LEU A 199 5.00 -10.23 13.91
C LEU A 199 5.27 -9.54 12.56
N ILE A 200 5.35 -8.21 12.50
CA ILE A 200 5.54 -7.47 11.24
C ILE A 200 7.02 -7.41 10.88
N ASP A 201 7.34 -7.79 9.64
CA ASP A 201 8.70 -7.75 9.11
C ASP A 201 8.99 -6.43 8.37
N PHE A 202 7.96 -5.75 7.88
CA PHE A 202 8.07 -4.40 7.31
C PHE A 202 6.77 -3.61 7.52
N SER A 203 6.89 -2.38 8.00
CA SER A 203 5.75 -1.56 8.41
C SER A 203 5.66 -0.24 7.65
N LEU A 204 4.42 0.13 7.32
CA LEU A 204 4.12 1.28 6.50
C LEU A 204 2.98 2.10 7.08
N TYR A 205 3.12 3.42 7.05
CA TYR A 205 2.05 4.34 7.40
C TYR A 205 1.76 5.31 6.26
N LEU A 206 0.50 5.38 5.83
CA LEU A 206 0.02 6.39 4.89
C LEU A 206 -0.59 7.56 5.65
N ASP A 207 0.14 8.66 5.71
CA ASP A 207 -0.24 9.87 6.43
C ASP A 207 -0.79 10.92 5.47
N ILE A 208 -2.07 11.27 5.62
CA ILE A 208 -2.73 12.23 4.75
C ILE A 208 -3.17 13.39 5.63
N SER A 209 -2.71 14.60 5.31
CA SER A 209 -3.04 15.77 6.10
C SER A 209 -4.55 16.03 6.13
N ASP A 210 -5.00 16.66 7.21
CA ASP A 210 -6.42 17.01 7.38
C ASP A 210 -6.93 17.90 6.23
N GLU A 211 -6.09 18.81 5.71
CA GLU A 211 -6.42 19.65 4.55
C GLU A 211 -6.62 18.83 3.26
N VAL A 212 -5.72 17.87 2.98
CA VAL A 212 -5.83 17.01 1.79
C VAL A 212 -7.06 16.09 1.91
N LYS A 213 -7.28 15.47 3.08
CA LYS A 213 -8.47 14.63 3.33
C LYS A 213 -9.76 15.42 3.14
N LEU A 214 -9.82 16.64 3.68
CA LEU A 214 -10.98 17.52 3.52
C LEU A 214 -11.21 17.87 2.05
N ASN A 215 -10.17 18.29 1.33
CA ASN A 215 -10.30 18.65 -0.08
C ASN A 215 -10.79 17.48 -0.94
N TRP A 216 -10.22 16.27 -0.77
CA TRP A 216 -10.70 15.09 -1.49
C TRP A 216 -12.13 14.71 -1.13
N LYS A 217 -12.52 14.86 0.15
CA LYS A 217 -13.89 14.58 0.59
C LYS A 217 -14.89 15.57 -0.01
N ILE A 218 -14.54 16.85 -0.06
CA ILE A 218 -15.35 17.90 -0.73
C ILE A 218 -15.49 17.58 -2.21
N GLN A 219 -14.39 17.33 -2.92
CA GLN A 219 -14.38 17.01 -4.36
C GLN A 219 -15.25 15.79 -4.69
N ARG A 220 -15.19 14.74 -3.86
CA ARG A 220 -15.99 13.53 -4.00
C ARG A 220 -17.47 13.75 -3.68
N ASP A 221 -17.77 14.35 -2.54
CA ASP A 221 -19.14 14.46 -2.02
C ASP A 221 -19.95 15.56 -2.74
N MET A 222 -19.31 16.64 -3.22
CA MET A 222 -19.94 17.65 -4.09
C MET A 222 -20.31 17.09 -5.46
N LYS A 223 -19.55 16.14 -5.98
CA LYS A 223 -19.78 15.52 -7.29
C LYS A 223 -20.87 14.45 -7.26
N GLU A 224 -21.07 13.77 -6.11
CA GLU A 224 -21.88 12.56 -6.06
C GLU A 224 -23.13 12.61 -5.15
N ARG A 225 -23.20 13.44 -4.08
CA ARG A 225 -24.24 13.23 -3.04
C ARG A 225 -24.88 14.44 -2.37
N GLY A 226 -24.52 15.68 -2.70
CA GLY A 226 -25.24 16.87 -2.21
C GLY A 226 -25.22 17.05 -0.68
N HIS A 227 -24.25 16.45 0.02
CA HIS A 227 -24.04 16.70 1.45
C HIS A 227 -23.52 18.13 1.66
N SER A 228 -23.96 18.81 2.73
CA SER A 228 -23.44 20.13 3.08
C SER A 228 -22.00 20.05 3.59
N LEU A 229 -21.19 21.06 3.28
CA LEU A 229 -19.82 21.21 3.78
C LEU A 229 -19.77 21.11 5.32
N GLU A 230 -20.77 21.66 6.00
CA GLU A 230 -20.90 21.63 7.46
C GLU A 230 -20.99 20.20 8.02
N SER A 231 -21.76 19.32 7.37
CA SER A 231 -21.89 17.91 7.78
C SER A 231 -20.58 17.14 7.59
N ILE A 232 -19.85 17.44 6.51
CA ILE A 232 -18.53 16.87 6.23
C ILE A 232 -17.52 17.28 7.30
N MET A 233 -17.46 18.57 7.65
CA MET A 233 -16.55 19.08 8.68
C MET A 233 -16.89 18.50 10.05
N ALA A 234 -18.17 18.45 10.42
CA ALA A 234 -18.61 17.87 11.70
C ALA A 234 -18.20 16.40 11.83
N SER A 235 -18.30 15.62 10.75
CA SER A 235 -17.88 14.21 10.76
C SER A 235 -16.36 14.03 10.91
N ILE A 236 -15.55 14.96 10.39
CA ILE A 236 -14.08 14.90 10.55
C ILE A 236 -13.71 15.28 11.98
N GLU A 237 -14.29 16.38 12.49
CA GLU A 237 -14.03 16.87 13.84
C GLU A 237 -14.40 15.82 14.91
N ALA A 238 -15.52 15.13 14.72
CA ALA A 238 -15.95 14.08 15.64
C ALA A 238 -15.01 12.86 15.69
N ARG A 239 -14.25 12.59 14.62
CA ARG A 239 -13.31 11.46 14.55
C ARG A 239 -11.89 11.83 14.97
N LYS A 240 -11.57 13.13 15.02
CA LYS A 240 -10.22 13.63 15.28
C LYS A 240 -9.65 13.22 16.65
N PRO A 241 -10.42 13.26 17.77
CA PRO A 241 -9.90 12.82 19.06
C PRO A 241 -9.41 11.37 19.05
N ASP A 242 -10.22 10.44 18.53
CA ASP A 242 -9.86 9.02 18.46
C ASP A 242 -8.71 8.78 17.46
N PHE A 243 -8.68 9.52 16.36
CA PHE A 243 -7.59 9.45 15.39
C PHE A 243 -6.25 9.86 16.03
N ASP A 244 -6.22 11.01 16.69
CA ASP A 244 -5.02 11.54 17.33
C ASP A 244 -4.57 10.67 18.51
N ALA A 245 -5.53 10.01 19.20
CA ALA A 245 -5.25 9.12 20.32
C ALA A 245 -4.77 7.72 19.92
N PHE A 246 -5.34 7.12 18.86
CA PHE A 246 -5.17 5.69 18.58
C PHE A 246 -4.54 5.38 17.22
N ILE A 247 -4.69 6.26 16.24
CA ILE A 247 -4.22 6.03 14.87
C ILE A 247 -2.89 6.73 14.62
N ALA A 248 -2.84 8.05 14.80
CA ALA A 248 -1.67 8.88 14.57
C ALA A 248 -0.40 8.42 15.32
N PRO A 249 -0.47 7.91 16.57
CA PRO A 249 0.73 7.46 17.28
C PRO A 249 1.43 6.26 16.64
N GLN A 250 0.75 5.48 15.77
CA GLN A 250 1.35 4.33 15.11
C GLN A 250 2.45 4.73 14.11
N LYS A 251 2.50 5.99 13.67
CA LYS A 251 3.56 6.53 12.79
C LYS A 251 4.97 6.27 13.33
N LYS A 252 5.15 6.33 14.66
CA LYS A 252 6.46 6.10 15.29
C LYS A 252 6.98 4.68 15.10
N PHE A 253 6.11 3.72 14.78
CA PHE A 253 6.48 2.33 14.57
C PHE A 253 6.79 2.01 13.11
N ALA A 254 6.26 2.79 12.16
CA ALA A 254 6.41 2.52 10.72
C ALA A 254 7.84 2.69 10.19
N ASP A 255 8.33 1.74 9.41
CA ASP A 255 9.64 1.79 8.75
C ASP A 255 9.65 2.76 7.57
N LEU A 256 8.51 2.88 6.90
CA LEU A 256 8.26 3.81 5.82
C LEU A 256 6.97 4.59 6.07
N ILE A 257 7.05 5.92 6.04
CA ILE A 257 5.88 6.78 6.11
C ILE A 257 5.79 7.57 4.82
N ILE A 258 4.58 7.61 4.28
CA ILE A 258 4.27 8.43 3.14
C ILE A 258 3.31 9.52 3.58
N GLU A 259 3.83 10.74 3.68
CA GLU A 259 3.09 11.89 4.13
C GLU A 259 2.65 12.75 2.94
N VAL A 260 1.35 13.03 2.88
CA VAL A 260 0.68 13.76 1.79
C VAL A 260 0.19 15.08 2.32
N LEU A 261 0.75 16.15 1.77
CA LEU A 261 0.54 17.53 2.17
C LEU A 261 0.04 18.36 0.97
N PRO A 262 -0.60 19.51 1.21
CA PRO A 262 -0.84 20.49 0.16
C PRO A 262 0.49 20.99 -0.44
N THR A 263 0.47 21.35 -1.73
CA THR A 263 1.65 21.95 -2.37
C THR A 263 2.07 23.25 -1.69
N MET A 264 3.38 23.52 -1.69
CA MET A 264 3.95 24.81 -1.30
C MET A 264 4.34 25.66 -2.53
N LEU A 265 4.19 25.12 -3.75
CA LEU A 265 4.52 25.84 -4.98
C LEU A 265 3.48 26.91 -5.33
N ASN A 266 2.21 26.66 -5.00
CA ASN A 266 1.11 27.61 -5.17
C ASN A 266 0.04 27.38 -4.08
N SER A 267 -0.18 28.37 -3.20
CA SER A 267 -1.13 28.26 -2.09
C SER A 267 -2.60 28.17 -2.52
N GLU A 268 -2.93 28.64 -3.72
CA GLU A 268 -4.29 28.57 -4.28
C GLU A 268 -4.56 27.22 -4.97
N ASP A 269 -3.50 26.48 -5.30
CA ASP A 269 -3.62 25.16 -5.92
C ASP A 269 -3.97 24.11 -4.85
N LYS A 270 -5.13 23.48 -5.03
CA LYS A 270 -5.63 22.42 -4.15
C LYS A 270 -5.51 21.02 -4.77
N GLU A 271 -5.07 20.92 -6.02
CA GLU A 271 -4.92 19.66 -6.73
C GLU A 271 -3.49 19.12 -6.63
N THR A 272 -2.50 20.01 -6.73
CA THR A 272 -1.10 19.63 -6.61
C THR A 272 -0.73 19.28 -5.17
N LEU A 273 0.05 18.21 -5.01
CA LEU A 273 0.44 17.67 -3.73
C LEU A 273 1.94 17.82 -3.49
N ARG A 274 2.28 17.95 -2.22
CA ARG A 274 3.61 17.74 -1.67
C ARG A 274 3.63 16.40 -0.96
N VAL A 275 4.49 15.50 -1.37
CA VAL A 275 4.58 14.14 -0.83
C VAL A 275 5.98 13.91 -0.24
N ARG A 276 6.04 13.42 0.99
CA ARG A 276 7.29 13.04 1.68
C ARG A 276 7.31 11.53 1.90
N SER A 277 8.40 10.89 1.49
CA SER A 277 8.78 9.53 1.85
C SER A 277 9.79 9.63 2.99
N ILE A 278 9.32 9.36 4.20
CA ILE A 278 10.12 9.39 5.43
C ILE A 278 10.54 7.95 5.70
N GLN A 279 11.84 7.68 5.58
CA GLN A 279 12.40 6.33 5.64
C GLN A 279 13.25 6.19 6.90
N LYS A 280 12.93 5.23 7.77
CA LYS A 280 13.78 4.96 8.93
C LYS A 280 15.16 4.50 8.49
N CYS A 281 16.18 5.03 9.15
CA CYS A 281 17.54 4.56 9.01
C CYS A 281 17.77 3.32 9.88
N ASP A 282 18.85 2.59 9.58
CA ASP A 282 19.33 1.46 10.38
C ASP A 282 18.33 0.28 10.51
N ILE A 283 17.38 0.18 9.58
CA ILE A 283 16.48 -0.97 9.45
C ILE A 283 17.18 -2.04 8.59
N PRO A 284 17.33 -3.29 9.08
CA PRO A 284 17.91 -4.37 8.30
C PRO A 284 17.21 -4.53 6.95
N ASP A 285 18.00 -4.72 5.89
CA ASP A 285 17.53 -4.92 4.52
C ASP A 285 16.69 -3.77 3.91
N LEU A 286 16.70 -2.59 4.55
CA LEU A 286 16.08 -1.36 4.06
C LEU A 286 17.11 -0.24 3.92
N ASP A 287 17.62 -0.06 2.71
CA ASP A 287 18.44 1.10 2.37
C ASP A 287 17.55 2.28 1.95
N PRO A 288 17.61 3.45 2.62
CA PRO A 288 16.83 4.61 2.22
C PRO A 288 17.17 5.10 0.81
N CYS A 289 16.13 5.40 0.04
CA CYS A 289 16.27 6.05 -1.25
C CYS A 289 16.65 7.52 -1.05
N TYR A 290 17.66 7.96 -1.78
CA TYR A 290 18.17 9.34 -1.72
C TYR A 290 18.34 9.94 -3.12
N LEU A 291 18.50 11.27 -3.15
CA LEU A 291 18.75 12.03 -4.36
C LEU A 291 20.23 12.47 -4.41
N PHE A 292 20.92 12.21 -5.52
CA PHE A 292 22.34 12.51 -5.77
C PHE A 292 23.36 11.94 -4.79
N ASP A 293 23.42 12.46 -3.56
CA ASP A 293 24.47 12.23 -2.57
C ASP A 293 23.84 11.84 -1.22
N GLU A 294 24.26 10.70 -0.69
CA GLU A 294 23.70 10.12 0.53
C GLU A 294 24.05 10.95 1.76
N GLY A 295 23.10 11.15 2.67
CA GLY A 295 23.31 11.92 3.90
C GLY A 295 23.40 13.44 3.73
N SER A 296 23.49 13.96 2.50
CA SER A 296 23.46 15.40 2.23
C SER A 296 22.03 15.96 2.24
N LYS A 297 21.88 17.23 2.63
CA LYS A 297 20.63 17.99 2.43
C LYS A 297 20.65 18.66 1.06
N ILE A 298 19.72 18.25 0.21
CA ILE A 298 19.65 18.62 -1.20
C ILE A 298 18.26 19.18 -1.50
N GLU A 299 18.22 20.32 -2.18
CA GLU A 299 17.04 20.80 -2.88
C GLU A 299 17.31 20.81 -4.37
N TRP A 300 16.36 20.32 -5.16
CA TRP A 300 16.53 20.20 -6.60
C TRP A 300 15.27 20.59 -7.36
N THR A 301 15.43 21.54 -8.27
CA THR A 301 14.41 21.90 -9.25
C THR A 301 14.90 21.43 -10.63
N PRO A 302 14.30 20.37 -11.19
CA PRO A 302 14.67 19.87 -12.50
C PRO A 302 14.56 20.96 -13.59
N CYS A 303 15.56 21.02 -14.48
CA CYS A 303 15.72 22.10 -15.47
C CYS A 303 14.58 22.17 -16.49
N ASN A 304 14.03 23.38 -16.68
CA ASN A 304 12.91 23.69 -17.59
C ASN A 304 13.15 23.36 -19.07
N ARG A 305 14.41 23.22 -19.52
CA ARG A 305 14.70 22.86 -20.91
C ARG A 305 14.47 21.37 -21.20
N LYS A 306 14.52 20.52 -20.16
CA LYS A 306 14.41 19.07 -20.27
C LYS A 306 13.00 18.56 -19.94
N LEU A 307 12.14 19.40 -19.36
CA LEU A 307 10.81 19.05 -18.85
C LEU A 307 9.77 20.10 -19.30
N SER A 308 8.61 19.66 -19.78
CA SER A 308 7.51 20.53 -20.21
C SER A 308 6.59 20.79 -19.02
N ARG A 309 6.82 21.86 -18.25
CA ARG A 309 5.98 22.13 -17.07
C ARG A 309 4.60 22.66 -17.45
N LYS A 310 3.56 22.07 -16.88
CA LYS A 310 2.37 22.83 -16.47
C LYS A 310 2.70 23.50 -15.12
N GLU A 311 2.21 24.72 -14.89
CA GLU A 311 2.22 25.34 -13.55
C GLU A 311 1.58 24.37 -12.52
N PRO A 312 2.05 24.28 -11.26
CA PRO A 312 3.07 25.14 -10.60
C PRO A 312 4.51 24.58 -10.70
N GLY A 313 4.73 23.50 -11.45
CA GLY A 313 6.04 22.89 -11.68
C GLY A 313 6.37 21.73 -10.75
N LEU A 314 7.67 21.52 -10.51
CA LEU A 314 8.21 20.36 -9.79
C LEU A 314 9.47 20.74 -8.99
N LYS A 315 9.49 20.37 -7.70
CA LYS A 315 10.60 20.54 -6.76
C LYS A 315 10.82 19.26 -5.98
N PHE A 316 12.08 18.90 -5.73
CA PHE A 316 12.47 17.80 -4.86
C PHE A 316 13.31 18.30 -3.71
N ALA A 317 13.22 17.60 -2.58
CA ALA A 317 14.19 17.70 -1.50
C ALA A 317 14.61 16.30 -1.04
N SER A 318 15.84 16.15 -0.58
CA SER A 318 16.32 14.91 0.03
C SER A 318 17.31 15.21 1.14
N GLY A 319 17.26 14.45 2.24
CA GLY A 319 18.29 14.54 3.27
C GLY A 319 17.89 13.94 4.62
N PRO A 320 18.83 13.95 5.57
CA PRO A 320 18.61 13.42 6.91
C PRO A 320 17.68 14.34 7.73
N ASP A 321 16.85 13.71 8.55
CA ASP A 321 15.94 14.35 9.49
C ASP A 321 15.79 13.49 10.76
N VAL A 322 15.05 13.97 11.75
CA VAL A 322 14.67 13.22 12.94
C VAL A 322 13.16 13.13 13.02
N TYR A 323 12.63 11.92 13.18
CA TYR A 323 11.19 11.67 13.25
C TYR A 323 10.87 10.76 14.44
N PHE A 324 10.07 11.24 15.39
CA PHE A 324 9.84 10.58 16.69
C PHE A 324 11.13 10.13 17.39
N ASP A 325 12.11 11.04 17.47
CA ASP A 325 13.43 10.81 18.07
C ASP A 325 14.28 9.71 17.39
N GLN A 326 13.89 9.29 16.18
CA GLN A 326 14.62 8.31 15.37
C GLN A 326 15.24 8.99 14.13
N PRO A 327 16.47 8.59 13.74
CA PRO A 327 17.08 9.08 12.51
C PRO A 327 16.31 8.56 11.30
N VAL A 328 16.00 9.47 10.37
CA VAL A 328 15.32 9.14 9.11
C VAL A 328 15.99 9.83 7.93
N HIS A 329 15.81 9.28 6.75
CA HIS A 329 16.11 9.96 5.48
C HIS A 329 14.81 10.31 4.77
N VAL A 330 14.61 11.60 4.52
CA VAL A 330 13.41 12.11 3.87
C VAL A 330 13.71 12.35 2.40
N LEU A 331 12.85 11.82 1.53
CA LEU A 331 12.78 12.17 0.11
C LEU A 331 11.43 12.82 -0.14
N GLU A 332 11.42 14.01 -0.74
CA GLU A 332 10.23 14.82 -0.93
C GLU A 332 10.08 15.23 -2.40
N MET A 333 8.83 15.26 -2.85
CA MET A 333 8.41 15.79 -4.14
C MET A 333 7.23 16.75 -3.93
N ASP A 334 7.34 17.96 -4.44
CA ASP A 334 6.26 18.93 -4.53
C ASP A 334 6.02 19.26 -5.99
N GLY A 335 4.79 19.06 -6.49
CA GLY A 335 4.46 19.27 -7.88
C GLY A 335 3.85 18.06 -8.58
N THR A 336 3.73 18.16 -9.91
CA THR A 336 3.23 17.07 -10.76
C THR A 336 4.11 16.87 -12.00
N PHE A 337 4.07 15.66 -12.55
CA PHE A 337 4.74 15.35 -13.81
C PHE A 337 3.84 15.69 -14.98
N GLY A 338 4.39 16.39 -15.98
CA GLY A 338 3.67 16.64 -17.23
C GLY A 338 3.63 15.45 -18.17
N ASN A 339 4.62 14.55 -18.09
CA ASN A 339 4.74 13.36 -18.94
C ASN A 339 5.67 12.30 -18.33
N ILE A 340 5.71 11.11 -18.95
CA ILE A 340 6.52 9.96 -18.51
C ILE A 340 8.04 10.21 -18.63
N GLN A 341 8.50 11.05 -19.56
CA GLN A 341 9.93 11.34 -19.72
C GLN A 341 10.48 12.11 -18.51
N GLU A 342 9.65 12.94 -17.89
CA GLU A 342 10.01 13.65 -16.66
C GLU A 342 10.25 12.69 -15.50
N LEU A 343 9.45 11.62 -15.43
CA LEU A 343 9.59 10.55 -14.45
C LEU A 343 10.93 9.83 -14.59
N VAL A 344 11.23 9.37 -15.80
CA VAL A 344 12.48 8.65 -16.12
C VAL A 344 13.71 9.53 -15.86
N TYR A 345 13.59 10.84 -16.14
CA TYR A 345 14.63 11.81 -15.84
C TYR A 345 14.86 11.94 -14.34
N VAL A 346 13.81 12.02 -13.53
CA VAL A 346 13.92 12.08 -12.07
C VAL A 346 14.52 10.79 -11.51
N GLU A 347 14.03 9.64 -11.93
CA GLU A 347 14.52 8.32 -11.51
C GLU A 347 16.02 8.16 -11.74
N HIS A 348 16.54 8.64 -12.87
CA HIS A 348 17.97 8.59 -13.18
C HIS A 348 18.87 9.21 -12.09
N HIS A 349 18.35 10.20 -11.36
CA HIS A 349 19.09 10.94 -10.34
C HIS A 349 18.87 10.40 -8.92
N MET A 350 17.97 9.44 -8.75
CA MET A 350 17.75 8.76 -7.48
C MET A 350 18.61 7.51 -7.36
N LYS A 351 18.92 7.18 -6.11
CA LYS A 351 19.75 6.04 -5.72
C LYS A 351 18.99 5.21 -4.69
N ASN A 352 19.34 3.94 -4.57
CA ASN A 352 18.68 2.97 -3.68
C ASN A 352 17.15 2.92 -3.87
N THR A 353 16.71 2.95 -5.14
CA THR A 353 15.28 2.94 -5.49
C THR A 353 14.62 1.57 -5.28
N GLY A 354 15.42 0.51 -5.15
CA GLY A 354 14.98 -0.88 -5.09
C GLY A 354 14.66 -1.50 -6.46
N THR A 355 15.08 -0.86 -7.56
CA THR A 355 14.77 -1.34 -8.92
C THR A 355 15.70 -2.47 -9.36
N LYS A 356 15.14 -3.43 -10.11
CA LYS A 356 15.90 -4.56 -10.71
C LYS A 356 16.55 -4.20 -12.05
N TYR A 357 15.98 -3.22 -12.74
CA TYR A 357 16.44 -2.67 -14.01
C TYR A 357 16.15 -1.16 -14.04
N TYR A 358 16.69 -0.45 -15.03
CA TYR A 358 16.47 0.98 -15.20
C TYR A 358 15.17 1.26 -15.96
N GLY A 359 14.35 2.18 -15.45
CA GLY A 359 13.01 2.49 -15.96
C GLY A 359 11.96 1.47 -15.54
#